data_AF-A0A919LYE0-F1
#
_entry.id   AF-A0A919LYE0-F1
#
_cell.length_a   1.000
_cell.length_b   1.000
_cell.length_c   1.000
_cell.angle_alpha   90.00
_cell.angle_beta   90.00
_cell.angle_gamma   90.00
#
_symmetry.space_group_name_H-M   'P 1'
#
loop_
_entity.id
_entity.type
_entity.pdbx_description
1 polymer ?
#
loop_
_entity_poly.entity_id
_entity_poly.type
_entity_poly.pdbx_seq_one_letter_code
_entity_poly.pdbx_strand_id
1 'polypeptide(L)'
;MSNLNLITMASTSETGNVKNIAAFKELLSICVDLGAGYQPKKAILQISYLNGVISNTNNAMMAWADLKGKYQKNVDDCEIVFNELKLLAPQVIGALKSSDATEEVVETAMGWYRRFLPKPKPKKKKGETSTDGKKPRSISTSHQSRVKLIETFTGLVTAVSKEPSYDPNEPFLKIMALRTFQIKMQTVHDAVMTSLVAERGSRAIRDKNLYEEKTGLVAVGNAVKVYIQSAFAKNTQNHKRVDTVKFTNFKTVNT
;
A
#
# COMPACT_ATOMS: atom_id res chain seq x y z
N MET A 1 38.38 13.08 31.47
CA MET A 1 38.37 11.82 30.71
C MET A 1 36.95 11.29 30.71
N SER A 2 36.35 11.13 29.54
CA SER A 2 35.26 10.16 29.27
C SER A 2 35.02 10.18 27.77
N ASN A 3 35.75 9.32 27.05
CA ASN A 3 35.53 9.04 25.63
C ASN A 3 34.23 8.25 25.50
N LEU A 4 33.16 8.88 25.02
CA LEU A 4 32.02 8.16 24.48
C LEU A 4 32.34 7.74 23.04
N ASN A 5 33.09 6.64 22.90
CA ASN A 5 33.15 5.89 21.66
C ASN A 5 31.79 5.19 21.45
N LEU A 6 30.84 5.90 20.86
CA LEU A 6 29.67 5.29 20.23
C LEU A 6 30.12 4.67 18.90
N ILE A 7 30.81 3.52 18.99
CA ILE A 7 30.91 2.60 17.86
C ILE A 7 29.52 1.96 17.74
N THR A 8 28.62 2.61 17.01
CA THR A 8 27.41 1.94 16.52
C THR A 8 27.85 0.86 15.54
N MET A 9 27.94 -0.38 16.00
CA MET A 9 28.01 -1.54 15.12
C MET A 9 26.76 -1.53 14.24
N ALA A 10 26.93 -1.28 12.95
CA ALA A 10 25.89 -1.51 11.95
C ALA A 10 25.49 -2.98 12.01
N SER A 11 24.22 -3.27 12.30
CA SER A 11 23.76 -4.66 12.32
C SER A 11 23.81 -5.23 10.90
N THR A 12 24.23 -6.49 10.81
CA THR A 12 24.33 -7.24 9.54
C THR A 12 22.98 -7.49 8.86
N SER A 13 21.88 -7.09 9.49
CA SER A 13 20.52 -7.28 9.01
C SER A 13 19.88 -6.04 8.36
N GLU A 14 20.53 -4.87 8.35
CA GLU A 14 19.97 -3.73 7.62
C GLU A 14 19.90 -4.09 6.12
N THR A 15 18.74 -3.98 5.47
CA THR A 15 18.61 -4.24 4.03
C THR A 15 17.78 -3.13 3.37
N GLY A 16 17.92 -2.97 2.06
CA GLY A 16 17.12 -2.01 1.29
C GLY A 16 17.55 -0.54 1.45
N ASN A 17 16.56 0.36 1.40
CA ASN A 17 16.76 1.82 1.29
C ASN A 17 17.57 2.42 2.45
N VAL A 18 17.44 1.87 3.66
CA VAL A 18 18.08 2.40 4.88
C VAL A 18 19.60 2.28 4.81
N LYS A 19 20.11 1.20 4.19
CA LYS A 19 21.54 1.02 3.92
C LYS A 19 22.11 2.10 3.02
N ASN A 20 21.38 2.52 1.98
CA ASN A 20 21.81 3.62 1.12
C ASN A 20 21.89 4.94 1.91
N ILE A 21 20.94 5.21 2.81
CA ILE A 21 20.94 6.41 3.64
C ILE A 21 22.15 6.38 4.60
N ALA A 22 22.42 5.25 5.25
CA ALA A 22 23.58 5.07 6.12
C ALA A 22 24.90 5.27 5.35
N ALA A 23 25.04 4.64 4.18
CA ALA A 23 26.19 4.81 3.30
C ALA A 23 26.38 6.28 2.85
N PHE A 24 25.29 7.01 2.59
CA PHE A 24 25.37 8.41 2.22
C PHE A 24 25.80 9.30 3.40
N LYS A 25 25.36 9.00 4.63
CA LYS A 25 25.82 9.68 5.85
C LYS A 25 27.30 9.43 6.12
N GLU A 26 27.78 8.20 5.90
CA GLU A 26 29.20 7.88 5.97
C GLU A 26 30.00 8.69 4.94
N LEU A 27 29.53 8.75 3.69
CA LEU A 27 30.17 9.53 2.64
C LEU A 27 30.21 11.02 2.96
N LEU A 28 29.11 11.58 3.49
CA LEU A 28 29.07 12.98 3.94
C LEU A 28 30.08 13.24 5.06
N SER A 29 30.21 12.31 6.01
CA SER A 29 31.18 12.43 7.10
C SER A 29 32.61 12.45 6.55
N ILE A 30 32.93 11.62 5.55
CA ILE A 30 34.21 11.68 4.83
C ILE A 30 34.39 13.05 4.16
N CYS A 31 33.39 13.60 3.50
CA CYS A 31 33.47 14.93 2.88
C CYS A 31 33.77 16.04 3.90
N VAL A 32 33.15 15.98 5.09
CA VAL A 32 33.38 16.94 6.18
C VAL A 32 34.80 16.79 6.74
N ASP A 33 35.27 15.56 6.99
CA ASP A 33 36.61 15.27 7.49
C ASP A 33 37.72 15.79 6.57
N LEU A 34 37.47 15.80 5.25
CA LEU A 34 38.42 16.33 4.27
C LEU A 34 38.60 17.85 4.37
N GLY A 35 37.69 18.56 5.03
CA GLY A 35 37.76 20.01 5.26
C GLY A 35 38.03 20.79 3.97
N ALA A 36 39.07 21.63 3.98
CA ALA A 36 39.49 22.41 2.82
C ALA A 36 39.92 21.56 1.62
N GLY A 37 40.13 20.25 1.76
CA GLY A 37 40.39 19.35 0.64
C GLY A 37 39.14 19.00 -0.19
N TYR A 38 37.94 19.26 0.34
CA TYR A 38 36.68 19.01 -0.36
C TYR A 38 36.06 20.33 -0.87
N GLN A 39 36.33 20.68 -2.13
CA GLN A 39 35.90 21.94 -2.74
C GLN A 39 35.21 21.77 -4.11
N PRO A 40 34.08 21.05 -4.18
CA PRO A 40 33.40 20.85 -5.45
C PRO A 40 32.73 22.14 -5.93
N LYS A 41 32.94 22.49 -7.21
CA LYS A 41 32.21 23.60 -7.87
C LYS A 41 30.78 23.24 -8.24
N LYS A 42 30.49 21.96 -8.47
CA LYS A 42 29.15 21.49 -8.86
C LYS A 42 28.22 21.54 -7.65
N ALA A 43 27.14 22.31 -7.73
CA ALA A 43 26.22 22.57 -6.61
C ALA A 43 25.70 21.29 -5.91
N ILE A 44 25.33 20.25 -6.66
CA ILE A 44 24.80 19.00 -6.10
C ILE A 44 25.82 18.20 -5.25
N LEU A 45 27.10 18.56 -5.30
CA LEU A 45 28.15 17.92 -4.52
C LEU A 45 28.53 18.74 -3.29
N GLN A 46 27.97 19.94 -3.11
CA GLN A 46 28.30 20.77 -1.95
C GLN A 46 27.66 20.20 -0.67
N ILE A 47 28.35 20.34 0.47
CA ILE A 47 27.92 19.79 1.77
C ILE A 47 26.48 20.20 2.14
N SER A 48 26.09 21.44 1.84
CA SER A 48 24.72 21.93 2.06
C SER A 48 23.67 21.13 1.27
N TYR A 49 23.95 20.83 0.00
CA TYR A 49 23.09 20.00 -0.84
C TYR A 49 23.01 18.57 -0.32
N LEU A 50 24.16 17.98 0.07
CA LEU A 50 24.21 16.61 0.61
C LEU A 50 23.37 16.47 1.89
N ASN A 51 23.43 17.45 2.80
CA ASN A 51 22.55 17.52 3.97
C ASN A 51 21.07 17.59 3.56
N GLY A 52 20.74 18.39 2.55
CA GLY A 52 19.40 18.47 1.97
C GLY A 52 18.90 17.11 1.45
N VAL A 53 19.74 16.37 0.73
CA VAL A 53 19.42 15.02 0.23
C VAL A 53 19.08 14.07 1.39
N ILE A 54 19.89 14.06 2.47
CA ILE A 54 19.62 13.22 3.65
C ILE A 54 18.30 13.60 4.32
N SER A 55 18.07 14.89 4.56
CA SER A 55 16.84 15.40 5.20
C SER A 55 15.60 15.01 4.38
N ASN A 56 15.59 15.33 3.08
CA ASN A 56 14.49 15.01 2.18
C ASN A 56 14.22 13.51 2.10
N THR A 57 15.27 12.68 2.05
CA THR A 57 15.12 11.23 2.00
C THR A 57 14.54 10.66 3.29
N ASN A 58 15.00 11.12 4.46
CA ASN A 58 14.45 10.68 5.75
C ASN A 58 12.98 11.08 5.90
N ASN A 59 12.63 12.31 5.54
CA ASN A 59 11.24 12.77 5.58
C ASN A 59 10.35 11.94 4.66
N ALA A 60 10.82 11.62 3.44
CA ALA A 60 10.07 10.77 2.51
C ALA A 60 9.93 9.33 3.01
N MET A 61 10.94 8.79 3.71
CA MET A 61 10.87 7.47 4.35
C MET A 61 9.83 7.42 5.46
N MET A 62 9.81 8.42 6.34
CA MET A 62 8.83 8.53 7.43
C MET A 62 7.42 8.69 6.88
N ALA A 63 7.20 9.63 5.95
CA ALA A 63 5.90 9.85 5.33
C ALA A 63 5.36 8.59 4.63
N TRP A 64 6.23 7.83 3.96
CA TRP A 64 5.83 6.55 3.36
C TRP A 64 5.46 5.50 4.41
N ALA A 65 6.23 5.39 5.50
CA ALA A 65 5.94 4.43 6.58
C ALA A 65 4.59 4.72 7.24
N ASP A 66 4.30 5.99 7.54
CA ASP A 66 3.04 6.43 8.13
C ASP A 66 1.85 6.14 7.21
N LEU A 67 1.97 6.47 5.93
CA LEU A 67 0.90 6.24 4.95
C LEU A 67 0.69 4.76 4.65
N LYS A 68 1.76 3.95 4.67
CA LYS A 68 1.66 2.49 4.60
C LYS A 68 0.92 1.91 5.81
N GLY A 69 1.25 2.38 7.01
CA GLY A 69 0.56 2.00 8.25
C GLY A 69 -0.93 2.37 8.20
N LYS A 70 -1.26 3.58 7.75
CA LYS A 70 -2.64 4.04 7.56
C LYS A 70 -3.41 3.19 6.54
N TYR A 71 -2.79 2.84 5.41
CA TYR A 71 -3.39 1.95 4.43
C TYR A 71 -3.68 0.57 5.02
N GLN A 72 -2.71 -0.04 5.74
CA GLN A 72 -2.92 -1.35 6.37
C GLN A 72 -4.06 -1.31 7.38
N LYS A 73 -4.09 -0.30 8.26
CA LYS A 73 -5.18 -0.14 9.22
C LYS A 73 -6.54 -0.06 8.53
N ASN A 74 -6.66 0.73 7.46
CA ASN A 74 -7.91 0.85 6.71
C ASN A 74 -8.32 -0.47 6.04
N VAL A 75 -7.35 -1.27 5.59
CA VAL A 75 -7.61 -2.61 5.04
C VAL A 75 -8.19 -3.52 6.13
N ASP A 76 -7.60 -3.50 7.33
CA ASP A 76 -8.04 -4.29 8.49
C ASP A 76 -9.44 -3.86 8.95
N ASP A 77 -9.67 -2.55 9.13
CA ASP A 77 -10.99 -1.99 9.49
C ASP A 77 -12.06 -2.40 8.46
N CYS A 78 -11.70 -2.37 7.17
CA CYS A 78 -12.61 -2.77 6.11
C CYS A 78 -12.89 -4.27 6.14
N GLU A 79 -11.90 -5.11 6.42
CA GLU A 79 -12.10 -6.55 6.57
C GLU A 79 -13.05 -6.89 7.73
N ILE A 80 -12.91 -6.20 8.87
CA ILE A 80 -13.80 -6.35 10.03
C ILE A 80 -15.26 -6.10 9.61
N VAL A 81 -15.55 -4.97 8.97
CA VAL A 81 -16.92 -4.62 8.55
C VAL A 81 -17.48 -5.60 7.52
N PHE A 82 -16.67 -6.04 6.55
CA PHE A 82 -17.14 -6.99 5.55
C PHE A 82 -17.30 -8.42 6.09
N ASN A 83 -16.64 -8.76 7.20
CA ASN A 83 -16.90 -9.99 7.93
C ASN A 83 -18.22 -9.92 8.72
N GLU A 84 -18.58 -8.76 9.30
CA GLU A 84 -19.90 -8.54 9.94
C GLU A 84 -21.07 -8.80 8.95
N LEU A 85 -20.89 -8.45 7.68
CA LEU A 85 -21.90 -8.70 6.63
C LEU A 85 -22.28 -10.18 6.50
N LYS A 86 -21.32 -11.10 6.69
CA LYS A 86 -21.56 -12.56 6.57
C LYS A 86 -22.57 -13.06 7.62
N LEU A 87 -22.65 -12.39 8.76
CA LEU A 87 -23.62 -12.67 9.81
C LEU A 87 -24.93 -11.92 9.60
N LEU A 88 -24.85 -10.64 9.23
CA LEU A 88 -26.02 -9.77 9.09
C LEU A 88 -26.93 -10.18 7.92
N ALA A 89 -26.36 -10.51 6.75
CA ALA A 89 -27.13 -10.84 5.55
C ALA A 89 -28.13 -12.01 5.74
N PRO A 90 -27.74 -13.18 6.33
CA PRO A 90 -28.70 -14.24 6.61
C PRO A 90 -29.73 -13.86 7.69
N GLN A 91 -29.37 -13.02 8.67
CA GLN A 91 -30.32 -12.57 9.71
C GLN A 91 -31.43 -11.69 9.12
N VAL A 92 -31.10 -10.81 8.16
CA VAL A 92 -32.09 -10.00 7.42
C VAL A 92 -33.09 -10.91 6.68
N ILE A 93 -32.60 -11.97 6.02
CA ILE A 93 -33.46 -12.96 5.37
C ILE A 93 -34.31 -13.72 6.38
N GLY A 94 -33.75 -14.10 7.52
CA GLY A 94 -34.48 -14.77 8.60
C GLY A 94 -35.64 -13.93 9.11
N ALA A 95 -35.39 -12.64 9.37
CA ALA A 95 -36.42 -11.70 9.82
C ALA A 95 -37.53 -11.49 8.78
N LEU A 96 -37.18 -11.42 7.49
CA LEU A 96 -38.17 -11.35 6.41
C LEU A 96 -39.01 -12.62 6.32
N LYS A 97 -38.41 -13.80 6.53
CA LYS A 97 -39.14 -15.08 6.53
C LYS A 97 -40.07 -15.25 7.72
N SER A 98 -39.82 -14.56 8.83
CA SER A 98 -40.67 -14.57 10.01
C SER A 98 -41.76 -13.49 9.99
N SER A 99 -41.81 -12.64 8.97
CA SER A 99 -42.87 -11.65 8.79
C SER A 99 -44.02 -12.20 7.95
N ASP A 100 -45.07 -11.41 7.76
CA ASP A 100 -46.21 -11.73 6.89
C ASP A 100 -45.90 -11.55 5.39
N ALA A 101 -44.62 -11.53 4.99
CA ALA A 101 -44.21 -11.37 3.60
C ALA A 101 -44.60 -12.60 2.77
N THR A 102 -45.02 -12.39 1.52
CA THR A 102 -45.35 -13.50 0.63
C THR A 102 -44.10 -14.27 0.20
N GLU A 103 -44.29 -15.51 -0.26
CA GLU A 103 -43.19 -16.34 -0.76
C GLU A 103 -42.43 -15.66 -1.92
N GLU A 104 -43.13 -14.92 -2.79
CA GLU A 104 -42.52 -14.19 -3.91
C GLU A 104 -41.62 -13.05 -3.44
N VAL A 105 -42.01 -12.34 -2.38
CA VAL A 105 -41.21 -11.27 -1.78
C VAL A 105 -39.95 -11.86 -1.13
N VAL A 106 -40.12 -12.95 -0.37
CA VAL A 106 -39.01 -13.68 0.24
C VAL A 106 -38.05 -14.19 -0.83
N GLU A 107 -38.55 -14.75 -1.92
CA GLU A 107 -37.73 -15.28 -3.01
C GLU A 107 -36.96 -14.18 -3.75
N THR A 108 -37.59 -13.02 -3.93
CA THR A 108 -36.93 -11.83 -4.48
C THR A 108 -35.74 -11.39 -3.61
N ALA A 109 -35.91 -11.31 -2.29
CA ALA A 109 -34.84 -10.98 -1.35
C ALA A 109 -33.76 -12.08 -1.30
N MET A 110 -34.16 -13.34 -1.37
CA MET A 110 -33.25 -14.49 -1.48
C MET A 110 -32.37 -14.40 -2.75
N GLY A 111 -32.91 -13.88 -3.85
CA GLY A 111 -32.15 -13.61 -5.07
C GLY A 111 -30.97 -12.66 -4.86
N TRP A 112 -31.11 -11.67 -3.96
CA TRP A 112 -30.00 -10.82 -3.52
C TRP A 112 -29.06 -11.55 -2.58
N TYR A 113 -29.60 -12.25 -1.58
CA TYR A 113 -28.79 -12.98 -0.60
C TYR A 113 -27.87 -14.03 -1.23
N ARG A 114 -28.37 -14.81 -2.21
CA ARG A 114 -27.58 -15.83 -2.92
C ARG A 114 -26.34 -15.27 -3.62
N ARG A 115 -26.28 -13.96 -3.89
CA ARG A 115 -25.11 -13.31 -4.51
C ARG A 115 -23.95 -13.12 -3.52
N PHE A 116 -24.20 -13.12 -2.20
CA PHE A 116 -23.15 -13.13 -1.18
C PHE A 116 -22.47 -14.50 -1.05
N LEU A 117 -23.23 -15.56 -1.32
CA LEU A 117 -22.76 -16.92 -1.14
C LEU A 117 -21.63 -17.24 -2.13
N PRO A 118 -20.63 -18.03 -1.72
CA PRO A 118 -19.63 -18.56 -2.63
C PRO A 118 -20.33 -19.31 -3.76
N LYS A 119 -20.08 -18.93 -5.01
CA LYS A 119 -20.56 -19.71 -6.15
C LYS A 119 -19.75 -21.00 -6.24
N PRO A 120 -20.39 -22.17 -6.43
CA PRO A 120 -19.65 -23.39 -6.72
C PRO A 120 -18.79 -23.19 -7.97
N LYS A 121 -17.58 -23.74 -7.95
CA LYS A 121 -16.68 -23.68 -9.13
C LYS A 121 -17.44 -24.27 -10.32
N PRO A 122 -17.44 -23.61 -11.50
CA PRO A 122 -18.04 -24.21 -12.68
C PRO A 122 -17.36 -25.55 -12.93
N LYS A 123 -18.16 -26.62 -13.05
CA LYS A 123 -17.64 -27.93 -13.50
C LYS A 123 -16.97 -27.68 -14.84
N LYS A 124 -15.69 -28.08 -15.00
CA LYS A 124 -15.01 -28.03 -16.30
C LYS A 124 -15.88 -28.80 -17.29
N LYS A 125 -16.48 -28.13 -18.27
CA LYS A 125 -17.01 -28.81 -19.45
C LYS A 125 -15.83 -29.51 -20.11
N LYS A 126 -15.81 -30.85 -20.10
CA LYS A 126 -14.93 -31.61 -20.98
C LYS A 126 -15.50 -31.47 -22.39
N GLY A 127 -14.72 -30.88 -23.29
CA GLY A 127 -15.02 -30.83 -24.72
C GLY A 127 -15.64 -29.51 -25.17
N GLU A 128 -14.80 -28.57 -25.56
CA GLU A 128 -15.05 -27.57 -26.60
C GLU A 128 -13.66 -27.11 -27.06
N THR A 129 -13.13 -27.79 -28.08
CA THR A 129 -11.98 -27.32 -28.86
C THR A 129 -12.41 -26.08 -29.62
N SER A 130 -11.95 -24.90 -29.20
CA SER A 130 -12.10 -23.67 -29.96
C SER A 130 -11.21 -23.75 -31.22
N THR A 131 -11.83 -23.84 -32.39
CA THR A 131 -11.19 -23.61 -33.69
C THR A 131 -11.07 -22.12 -33.96
N ASP A 132 -10.29 -21.42 -33.14
CA ASP A 132 -9.61 -20.17 -33.49
C ASP A 132 -8.67 -19.83 -32.33
N GLY A 133 -7.45 -19.38 -32.60
CA GLY A 133 -6.35 -19.24 -31.62
C GLY A 133 -6.58 -18.22 -30.48
N LYS A 134 -7.81 -17.76 -30.24
CA LYS A 134 -8.17 -16.92 -29.08
C LYS A 134 -8.78 -17.78 -27.99
N LYS A 135 -8.07 -17.89 -26.85
CA LYS A 135 -8.64 -18.37 -25.59
C LYS A 135 -9.98 -17.65 -25.34
N PRO A 136 -11.09 -18.36 -25.07
CA PRO A 136 -12.34 -17.72 -24.70
C PRO A 136 -12.11 -16.85 -23.46
N ARG A 137 -12.46 -15.57 -23.57
CA ARG A 137 -12.37 -14.60 -22.47
C ARG A 137 -13.36 -15.02 -21.39
N SER A 138 -12.86 -15.70 -20.35
CA SER A 138 -13.66 -16.05 -19.18
C SER A 138 -14.00 -14.77 -18.43
N ILE A 139 -15.23 -14.28 -18.61
CA ILE A 139 -15.76 -13.21 -17.77
C ILE A 139 -16.07 -13.85 -16.41
N SER A 140 -15.24 -13.54 -15.42
CA SER A 140 -15.51 -13.95 -14.04
C SER A 140 -16.84 -13.33 -13.60
N THR A 141 -17.85 -14.17 -13.35
CA THR A 141 -19.16 -13.75 -12.82
C THR A 141 -19.17 -13.72 -11.28
N SER A 142 -17.99 -13.68 -10.66
CA SER A 142 -17.82 -13.61 -9.21
C SER A 142 -18.15 -12.21 -8.72
N HIS A 143 -19.18 -12.09 -7.88
CA HIS A 143 -19.63 -10.84 -7.26
C HIS A 143 -18.91 -10.54 -5.94
N GLN A 144 -17.68 -11.04 -5.77
CA GLN A 144 -16.95 -11.00 -4.50
C GLN A 144 -16.09 -9.74 -4.31
N SER A 145 -16.12 -8.78 -5.25
CA SER A 145 -15.47 -7.49 -5.01
C SER A 145 -16.23 -6.71 -3.93
N ARG A 146 -15.51 -5.94 -3.11
CA ARG A 146 -16.10 -5.13 -2.02
C ARG A 146 -17.21 -4.21 -2.54
N VAL A 147 -17.00 -3.55 -3.68
CA VAL A 147 -18.02 -2.74 -4.38
C VAL A 147 -19.27 -3.55 -4.71
N LYS A 148 -19.12 -4.78 -5.20
CA LYS A 148 -20.28 -5.61 -5.58
C LYS A 148 -21.03 -6.15 -4.37
N LEU A 149 -20.33 -6.44 -3.27
CA LEU A 149 -20.95 -6.81 -2.00
C LEU A 149 -21.76 -5.62 -1.43
N ILE A 150 -21.24 -4.39 -1.50
CA ILE A 150 -22.00 -3.18 -1.14
C ILE A 150 -23.26 -3.07 -1.99
N GLU A 151 -23.15 -3.13 -3.32
CA GLU A 151 -24.30 -3.05 -4.23
C GLU A 151 -25.35 -4.14 -3.94
N THR A 152 -24.89 -5.36 -3.66
CA THR A 152 -25.76 -6.49 -3.35
C THR A 152 -26.52 -6.26 -2.03
N PHE A 153 -25.84 -5.75 -1.01
CA PHE A 153 -26.48 -5.42 0.27
C PHE A 153 -27.42 -4.23 0.14
N THR A 154 -27.10 -3.25 -0.70
CA THR A 154 -28.02 -2.18 -1.10
C THR A 154 -29.30 -2.72 -1.72
N GLY A 155 -29.19 -3.69 -2.63
CA GLY A 155 -30.34 -4.38 -3.22
C GLY A 155 -31.19 -5.12 -2.18
N LEU A 156 -30.55 -5.87 -1.27
CA LEU A 156 -31.25 -6.61 -0.20
C LEU A 156 -32.03 -5.67 0.73
N VAL A 157 -31.40 -4.61 1.24
CA VAL A 157 -32.07 -3.64 2.12
C VAL A 157 -33.18 -2.90 1.38
N THR A 158 -33.00 -2.60 0.09
CA THR A 158 -34.06 -1.99 -0.72
C THR A 158 -35.27 -2.92 -0.83
N ALA A 159 -35.04 -4.23 -1.02
CA ALA A 159 -36.12 -5.21 -1.07
C ALA A 159 -36.90 -5.27 0.26
N VAL A 160 -36.20 -5.43 1.40
CA VAL A 160 -36.90 -5.49 2.70
C VAL A 160 -37.51 -4.15 3.13
N SER A 161 -36.97 -3.01 2.68
CA SER A 161 -37.55 -1.69 2.99
C SER A 161 -38.88 -1.41 2.28
N LYS A 162 -39.21 -2.20 1.24
CA LYS A 162 -40.47 -2.09 0.52
C LYS A 162 -41.54 -3.04 1.05
N GLU A 163 -41.19 -3.94 1.96
CA GLU A 163 -42.09 -4.92 2.55
C GLU A 163 -42.68 -4.36 3.85
N PRO A 164 -43.97 -4.01 3.90
CA PRO A 164 -44.58 -3.39 5.08
C PRO A 164 -44.56 -4.29 6.32
N SER A 165 -44.59 -5.61 6.16
CA SER A 165 -44.55 -6.55 7.28
C SER A 165 -43.15 -6.70 7.91
N TYR A 166 -42.09 -6.18 7.28
CA TYR A 166 -40.73 -6.25 7.81
C TYR A 166 -40.54 -5.24 8.97
N ASP A 167 -40.88 -5.66 10.19
CA ASP A 167 -40.73 -4.86 11.42
C ASP A 167 -40.02 -5.62 12.56
N PRO A 168 -38.73 -5.98 12.42
CA PRO A 168 -38.01 -6.77 13.42
C PRO A 168 -37.77 -5.98 14.70
N ASN A 169 -37.84 -6.60 15.88
CA ASN A 169 -37.61 -5.90 17.16
C ASN A 169 -36.12 -5.63 17.44
N GLU A 170 -35.24 -6.43 16.86
CA GLU A 170 -33.81 -6.33 17.00
C GLU A 170 -33.29 -5.01 16.39
N PRO A 171 -32.64 -4.13 17.17
CA PRO A 171 -32.23 -2.81 16.69
C PRO A 171 -31.33 -2.85 15.45
N PHE A 172 -30.48 -3.88 15.32
CA PHE A 172 -29.55 -4.03 14.19
C PHE A 172 -30.23 -4.50 12.89
N LEU A 173 -31.46 -5.02 12.96
CA LEU A 173 -32.24 -5.46 11.79
C LEU A 173 -33.23 -4.42 11.27
N LYS A 174 -33.48 -3.36 12.04
CA LYS A 174 -34.31 -2.23 11.61
C LYS A 174 -33.72 -1.57 10.36
N ILE A 175 -34.59 -1.08 9.45
CA ILE A 175 -34.19 -0.49 8.17
C ILE A 175 -33.15 0.63 8.32
N MET A 176 -33.28 1.50 9.33
CA MET A 176 -32.31 2.55 9.59
C MET A 176 -30.91 1.99 9.93
N ALA A 177 -30.84 0.96 10.78
CA ALA A 177 -29.57 0.34 11.14
C ALA A 177 -28.91 -0.34 9.92
N LEU A 178 -29.71 -1.01 9.06
CA LEU A 178 -29.21 -1.61 7.83
C LEU A 178 -28.66 -0.56 6.86
N ARG A 179 -29.32 0.60 6.73
CA ARG A 179 -28.84 1.76 5.94
C ARG A 179 -27.56 2.34 6.53
N THR A 180 -27.45 2.47 7.85
CA THR A 180 -26.22 2.88 8.53
C THR A 180 -25.08 1.90 8.25
N PHE A 181 -25.35 0.59 8.26
CA PHE A 181 -24.35 -0.42 7.93
C PHE A 181 -23.87 -0.32 6.47
N GLN A 182 -24.77 -0.04 5.51
CA GLN A 182 -24.37 0.23 4.12
C GLN A 182 -23.41 1.40 4.00
N ILE A 183 -23.73 2.51 4.67
CA ILE A 183 -22.88 3.71 4.68
C ILE A 183 -21.52 3.34 5.29
N LYS A 184 -21.50 2.61 6.42
CA LYS A 184 -20.27 2.11 7.04
C LYS A 184 -19.42 1.31 6.05
N MET A 185 -20.02 0.36 5.31
CA MET A 185 -19.31 -0.43 4.29
C MET A 185 -18.70 0.44 3.18
N GLN A 186 -19.46 1.43 2.67
CA GLN A 186 -18.98 2.37 1.65
C GLN A 186 -17.82 3.22 2.17
N THR A 187 -17.96 3.78 3.38
CA THR A 187 -16.93 4.61 4.01
C THR A 187 -15.63 3.86 4.20
N VAL A 188 -15.65 2.62 4.72
CA VAL A 188 -14.41 1.86 4.91
C VAL A 188 -13.77 1.43 3.58
N HIS A 189 -14.58 1.14 2.57
CA HIS A 189 -14.08 0.87 1.22
C HIS A 189 -13.36 2.08 0.62
N ASP A 190 -13.97 3.25 0.70
CA ASP A 190 -13.41 4.48 0.13
C ASP A 190 -12.15 4.91 0.90
N ALA A 191 -12.12 4.73 2.23
CA ALA A 191 -10.93 4.96 3.04
C ALA A 191 -9.73 4.09 2.59
N VAL A 192 -9.97 2.81 2.23
CA VAL A 192 -8.93 1.94 1.65
C VAL A 192 -8.44 2.50 0.32
N MET A 193 -9.34 2.90 -0.58
CA MET A 193 -8.96 3.43 -1.89
C MET A 193 -8.17 4.74 -1.78
N THR A 194 -8.62 5.68 -0.96
CA THR A 194 -7.92 6.95 -0.72
C THR A 194 -6.54 6.73 -0.11
N SER A 195 -6.44 5.85 0.90
CA SER A 195 -5.15 5.56 1.55
C SER A 195 -4.18 4.79 0.64
N LEU A 196 -4.67 3.92 -0.25
CA LEU A 196 -3.83 3.24 -1.24
C LEU A 196 -3.20 4.23 -2.23
N VAL A 197 -3.97 5.19 -2.73
CA VAL A 197 -3.47 6.22 -3.65
C VAL A 197 -2.41 7.08 -2.95
N ALA A 198 -2.67 7.50 -1.72
CA ALA A 198 -1.72 8.27 -0.91
C ALA A 198 -0.42 7.49 -0.63
N GLU A 199 -0.52 6.21 -0.24
CA GLU A 199 0.64 5.33 -0.01
C GLU A 199 1.48 5.20 -1.27
N ARG A 200 0.86 4.93 -2.44
CA ARG A 200 1.55 4.83 -3.73
C ARG A 200 2.25 6.13 -4.11
N GLY A 201 1.58 7.28 -3.93
CA GLY A 201 2.16 8.59 -4.18
C GLY A 201 3.40 8.85 -3.30
N SER A 202 3.30 8.55 -2.00
CA SER A 202 4.43 8.70 -1.08
C SER A 202 5.60 7.77 -1.41
N ARG A 203 5.31 6.54 -1.86
CA ARG A 203 6.31 5.58 -2.32
C ARG A 203 7.06 6.13 -3.55
N ALA A 204 6.34 6.72 -4.50
CA ALA A 204 6.95 7.34 -5.67
C ALA A 204 7.87 8.53 -5.29
N ILE A 205 7.45 9.37 -4.34
CA ILE A 205 8.27 10.48 -3.83
C ILE A 205 9.54 9.95 -3.13
N ARG A 206 9.40 8.91 -2.30
CA ARG A 206 10.53 8.24 -1.65
C ARG A 206 11.51 7.67 -2.68
N ASP A 207 11.00 6.96 -3.69
CA ASP A 207 11.82 6.35 -4.73
C ASP A 207 12.50 7.41 -5.62
N LYS A 208 11.84 8.54 -5.87
CA LYS A 208 12.45 9.70 -6.52
C LYS A 208 13.63 10.24 -5.71
N ASN A 209 13.44 10.52 -4.42
CA ASN A 209 14.53 11.03 -3.57
C ASN A 209 15.72 10.05 -3.48
N LEU A 210 15.48 8.74 -3.54
CA LEU A 210 16.55 7.74 -3.49
C LEU A 210 17.24 7.49 -4.83
N TYR A 211 16.47 7.43 -5.92
CA TYR A 211 16.89 6.78 -7.17
C TYR A 211 16.69 7.64 -8.44
N GLU A 212 16.23 8.89 -8.31
CA GLU A 212 16.14 9.79 -9.46
C GLU A 212 17.51 9.94 -10.14
N GLU A 213 17.51 9.97 -11.46
CA GLU A 213 18.75 10.15 -12.22
C GLU A 213 19.40 11.50 -11.85
N LYS A 214 20.72 11.49 -11.65
CA LYS A 214 21.57 12.66 -11.34
C LYS A 214 21.30 13.38 -10.01
N THR A 215 20.11 13.27 -9.44
CA THR A 215 19.67 14.06 -8.26
C THR A 215 19.23 13.20 -7.07
N GLY A 216 18.88 11.94 -7.30
CA GLY A 216 18.58 11.00 -6.22
C GLY A 216 19.82 10.65 -5.40
N LEU A 217 19.60 10.26 -4.15
CA LEU A 217 20.65 9.93 -3.17
C LEU A 217 21.73 9.01 -3.73
N VAL A 218 21.35 7.93 -4.43
CA VAL A 218 22.31 6.99 -5.01
C VAL A 218 23.16 7.64 -6.12
N ALA A 219 22.53 8.42 -7.00
CA ALA A 219 23.23 9.08 -8.10
C ALA A 219 24.18 10.17 -7.60
N VAL A 220 23.71 10.98 -6.65
CA VAL A 220 24.52 12.03 -6.00
C VAL A 220 25.68 11.40 -5.22
N GLY A 221 25.42 10.33 -4.47
CA GLY A 221 26.45 9.61 -3.72
C GLY A 221 27.56 9.11 -4.62
N ASN A 222 27.21 8.42 -5.72
CA ASN A 222 28.19 7.98 -6.72
C ASN A 222 28.96 9.16 -7.35
N ALA A 223 28.30 10.29 -7.63
CA ALA A 223 28.98 11.47 -8.17
C ALA A 223 29.97 12.10 -7.18
N VAL A 224 29.64 12.11 -5.88
CA VAL A 224 30.57 12.52 -4.81
C VAL A 224 31.78 11.60 -4.77
N LYS A 225 31.56 10.28 -4.88
CA LYS A 225 32.68 9.32 -4.93
C LYS A 225 33.64 9.63 -6.07
N VAL A 226 33.12 9.81 -7.29
CA VAL A 226 33.92 10.14 -8.48
C VAL A 226 34.69 11.44 -8.27
N TYR A 227 34.06 12.46 -7.67
CA TYR A 227 34.75 13.71 -7.36
C TYR A 227 35.94 13.49 -6.42
N ILE A 228 35.76 12.78 -5.32
CA ILE A 228 36.85 12.49 -4.37
C ILE A 228 37.95 11.68 -5.05
N GLN A 229 37.62 10.67 -5.85
CA GLN A 229 38.62 9.90 -6.59
C GLN A 229 39.40 10.76 -7.61
N SER A 230 38.78 11.82 -8.16
CA SER A 230 39.47 12.75 -9.08
C SER A 230 40.33 13.79 -8.36
N ALA A 231 39.91 14.23 -7.17
CA ALA A 231 40.59 15.28 -6.41
C ALA A 231 41.80 14.76 -5.62
N PHE A 232 41.84 13.45 -5.33
CA PHE A 232 42.90 12.82 -4.54
C PHE A 232 43.60 11.72 -5.34
N ALA A 233 44.93 11.61 -5.22
CA ALA A 233 45.71 10.61 -5.94
C ALA A 233 45.22 9.17 -5.63
N LYS A 234 45.29 8.31 -6.65
CA LYS A 234 45.00 6.88 -6.54
C LYS A 234 45.84 6.25 -5.43
N ASN A 235 45.25 5.35 -4.62
CA ASN A 235 45.84 4.66 -3.46
C ASN A 235 46.04 5.48 -2.17
N THR A 236 45.60 6.74 -2.11
CA THR A 236 45.55 7.49 -0.85
C THR A 236 44.51 6.89 0.12
N GLN A 237 44.71 7.09 1.42
CA GLN A 237 43.77 6.63 2.45
C GLN A 237 42.34 7.17 2.20
N ASN A 238 42.23 8.40 1.72
CA ASN A 238 40.94 9.05 1.41
C ASN A 238 40.22 8.38 0.22
N HIS A 239 40.97 7.99 -0.82
CA HIS A 239 40.41 7.23 -1.94
C HIS A 239 39.85 5.87 -1.46
N LYS A 240 40.62 5.14 -0.64
CA LYS A 240 40.20 3.84 -0.10
C LYS A 240 38.94 3.93 0.78
N ARG A 241 38.84 4.96 1.64
CA ARG A 241 37.66 5.21 2.49
C ARG A 241 36.38 5.37 1.67
N VAL A 242 36.47 5.99 0.51
CA VAL A 242 35.30 6.23 -0.35
C VAL A 242 34.94 5.00 -1.19
N ASP A 243 35.92 4.17 -1.56
CA ASP A 243 35.69 2.95 -2.33
C ASP A 243 34.86 1.91 -1.58
N THR A 244 34.97 1.86 -0.25
CA THR A 244 34.22 0.94 0.62
C THR A 244 32.74 1.30 0.72
N VAL A 245 32.37 2.58 0.57
CA VAL A 245 30.97 3.03 0.58
C VAL A 245 30.26 2.49 -0.66
N LYS A 246 29.21 1.67 -0.49
CA LYS A 246 28.44 1.08 -1.60
C LYS A 246 27.00 1.57 -1.59
N PHE A 247 26.49 1.85 -2.79
CA PHE A 247 25.08 2.13 -3.02
C PHE A 247 24.47 1.04 -3.89
N THR A 248 23.21 0.70 -3.65
CA THR A 248 22.45 -0.26 -4.44
C THR A 248 21.17 0.39 -4.95
N ASN A 249 20.86 0.23 -6.24
CA ASN A 249 19.60 0.70 -6.77
C ASN A 249 18.54 -0.40 -6.60
N PHE A 250 17.56 -0.15 -5.73
CA PHE A 250 16.47 -1.08 -5.45
C PHE A 250 15.19 -0.76 -6.26
N LYS A 251 15.23 0.21 -7.18
CA LYS A 251 14.08 0.52 -8.04
C LYS A 251 13.87 -0.63 -9.02
N THR A 252 12.90 -1.50 -8.74
CA THR A 252 12.40 -2.47 -9.71
C THR A 252 11.75 -1.72 -10.87
N VAL A 253 12.31 -1.85 -12.07
CA VAL A 253 11.58 -1.53 -13.31
C VAL A 253 10.52 -2.61 -13.42
N ASN A 254 9.26 -2.28 -13.12
CA ASN A 254 8.15 -3.16 -13.47
C ASN A 254 8.06 -3.16 -15.00
N THR A 255 8.72 -4.12 -15.65
CA THR A 255 8.44 -4.55 -17.02
C THR A 255 7.16 -5.36 -17.06
#